data_AF-A0A450ZFK7-F1
#
_entry.id   AF-A0A450ZFK7-F1
#
_cell.length_a   1.000
_cell.length_b   1.000
_cell.length_c   1.000
_cell.angle_alpha   90.00
_cell.angle_beta   90.00
_cell.angle_gamma   90.00
#
_symmetry.space_group_name_H-M   'P 1'
#
loop_
_entity.id
_entity.type
_entity.pdbx_description
1 polymer ?
#
loop_
_entity_poly.entity_id
_entity_poly.type
_entity_poly.pdbx_seq_one_letter_code
_entity_poly.pdbx_strand_id
1 'polypeptide(L)'
;RMDPRLIERAVPLSPEQAEAIGIAALPSTPRSIRSKQGRVIIDEAAFHDDLGEMIAAIMAMLIWGGRVHIISTHYGVDNPFNEIVLETRAGRKDYSLRQIAFQDAIADGLYSRVCLRQGVPETPEGRETWREEVYDFYGTDADQELDCIPARSGGAYLPTAIIEMRTSRETRVARWAEEEEFTYRPEHIRDARAREFCEEEIRPLIEAVPKDARSYFGMDFAYERHLSAIAPIHMTDTLTRLVSFLAEMRKIPFEQQKQVLFFLIDRLPGFPGAGRWTRGEMANTSPKPRRKGMGSRAFAR
;
A
#
# COMPACT_ATOMS: atom_id res chain seq x y z
N ARG A 1 -9.86 -3.25 35.87
CA ARG A 1 -8.72 -2.96 36.76
C ARG A 1 -8.21 -4.30 37.29
N MET A 2 -7.00 -4.70 36.89
CA MET A 2 -6.33 -5.89 37.45
C MET A 2 -6.16 -5.73 38.97
N ASP A 3 -6.30 -6.83 39.72
CA ASP A 3 -5.97 -6.86 41.15
C ASP A 3 -4.46 -6.70 41.31
N PRO A 4 -3.95 -5.67 42.02
CA PRO A 4 -2.52 -5.50 42.29
C PRO A 4 -1.87 -6.70 42.98
N ARG A 5 -2.66 -7.55 43.65
CA ARG A 5 -2.17 -8.79 44.29
C ARG A 5 -1.83 -9.91 43.31
N LEU A 6 -2.38 -9.88 42.10
CA LEU A 6 -1.95 -10.78 41.00
C LEU A 6 -0.55 -10.44 40.48
N ILE A 7 0.01 -9.29 40.90
CA ILE A 7 1.35 -8.80 40.56
C ILE A 7 2.34 -9.10 41.71
N GLU A 8 1.98 -9.95 42.67
CA GLU A 8 2.96 -10.53 43.59
C GLU A 8 3.85 -11.51 42.82
N ARG A 9 5.11 -11.08 42.59
CA ARG A 9 6.24 -11.84 42.03
C ARG A 9 5.82 -13.13 41.31
N ALA A 10 5.57 -13.05 40.01
CA ALA A 10 5.76 -14.21 39.14
C ALA A 10 7.25 -14.60 39.25
N VAL A 11 7.57 -15.43 40.25
CA VAL A 11 8.85 -16.11 40.33
C VAL A 11 8.87 -17.03 39.11
N PRO A 12 9.84 -16.89 38.20
CA PRO A 12 9.94 -17.80 37.06
C PRO A 12 9.97 -19.23 37.58
N LEU A 13 9.09 -20.07 37.04
CA LEU A 13 9.10 -21.49 37.38
C LEU A 13 10.44 -22.08 36.91
N SER A 14 11.05 -22.93 37.73
CA SER A 14 12.13 -23.78 37.23
C SER A 14 11.59 -24.73 36.14
N PRO A 15 12.45 -25.27 35.26
CA PRO A 15 12.02 -26.26 34.28
C PRO A 15 11.27 -27.44 34.92
N GLU A 16 11.72 -27.92 36.08
CA GLU A 16 11.06 -29.02 36.79
C GLU A 16 9.67 -28.61 37.31
N GLN A 17 9.54 -27.39 37.81
CA GLN A 17 8.25 -26.86 38.27
C GLN A 17 7.27 -26.65 37.12
N ALA A 18 7.76 -26.16 35.98
CA ALA A 18 6.98 -25.98 34.76
C ALA A 18 6.48 -27.33 34.23
N GLU A 19 7.37 -28.32 34.14
CA GLU A 19 7.02 -29.67 33.69
C GLU A 19 6.03 -30.34 34.66
N ALA A 20 6.22 -30.19 35.97
CA ALA A 20 5.32 -30.74 36.99
C ALA A 20 3.89 -30.21 36.88
N ILE A 21 3.69 -28.99 36.34
CA ILE A 21 2.38 -28.42 36.08
C ILE A 21 1.98 -28.47 34.59
N GLY A 22 2.75 -29.19 33.76
CA GLY A 22 2.43 -29.46 32.35
C GLY A 22 2.72 -28.32 31.38
N ILE A 23 3.61 -27.38 31.73
CA ILE A 23 4.09 -26.31 30.83
C ILE A 23 5.38 -26.78 30.15
N ALA A 24 5.41 -26.72 28.82
CA ALA A 24 6.58 -27.04 28.02
C ALA A 24 6.93 -25.89 27.08
N ALA A 25 8.20 -25.46 27.08
CA ALA A 25 8.76 -24.61 26.05
C ALA A 25 9.22 -25.50 24.88
N LEU A 26 8.71 -25.23 23.67
CA LEU A 26 8.98 -26.04 22.50
C LEU A 26 9.72 -25.21 21.44
N PRO A 27 10.64 -25.81 20.68
CA PRO A 27 11.20 -25.15 19.51
C PRO A 27 10.10 -24.76 18.54
N SER A 28 10.26 -23.61 17.89
CA SER A 28 9.35 -23.11 16.88
C SER A 28 9.46 -23.90 15.56
N THR A 29 9.03 -25.15 15.60
CA THR A 29 8.92 -26.02 14.42
C THR A 29 7.56 -26.70 14.41
N PRO A 30 6.86 -26.79 13.26
CA PRO A 30 5.54 -27.44 13.19
C PRO A 30 5.51 -28.89 13.67
N ARG A 31 6.66 -29.59 13.65
CA ARG A 31 6.76 -30.98 14.11
C ARG A 31 6.68 -31.11 15.64
N SER A 32 7.21 -30.14 16.39
CA SER A 32 7.30 -30.21 17.86
C SER A 32 5.92 -30.20 18.52
N ILE A 33 4.92 -29.61 17.85
CA ILE A 33 3.60 -29.35 18.41
C ILE A 33 2.58 -30.46 18.07
N ARG A 34 2.69 -31.16 16.93
CA ARG A 34 1.64 -32.08 16.41
C ARG A 34 1.17 -33.22 17.33
N SER A 35 1.92 -33.56 18.37
CA SER A 35 1.56 -34.60 19.35
C SER A 35 1.08 -34.06 20.70
N LYS A 36 1.05 -32.73 20.86
CA LYS A 36 0.68 -32.07 22.12
C LYS A 36 -0.82 -31.76 22.16
N GLN A 37 -1.34 -31.51 23.35
CA GLN A 37 -2.73 -31.16 23.60
C GLN A 37 -2.80 -30.04 24.63
N GLY A 38 -3.92 -29.30 24.65
CA GLY A 38 -4.20 -28.28 25.67
C GLY A 38 -4.13 -26.84 25.15
N ARG A 39 -3.40 -25.98 25.87
CA ARG A 39 -3.25 -24.55 25.56
C ARG A 39 -1.92 -24.31 24.86
N VAL A 40 -1.97 -23.73 23.67
CA VAL A 40 -0.80 -23.31 22.90
C VAL A 40 -0.71 -21.79 22.89
N ILE A 41 0.48 -21.27 23.16
CA ILE A 41 0.81 -19.84 23.06
C ILE A 41 1.95 -19.73 22.06
N ILE A 42 1.70 -19.04 20.94
CA ILE A 42 2.73 -18.65 19.98
C ILE A 42 3.13 -17.23 20.36
N ASP A 43 4.38 -17.09 20.80
CA ASP A 43 4.99 -15.81 21.13
C ASP A 43 5.81 -15.29 19.95
N GLU A 44 5.86 -13.98 19.78
CA GLU A 44 6.53 -13.29 18.66
C GLU A 44 6.15 -13.82 17.28
N ALA A 45 4.88 -14.16 17.08
CA ALA A 45 4.39 -14.89 15.92
C ALA A 45 4.78 -14.27 14.55
N ALA A 46 4.84 -12.94 14.43
CA ALA A 46 5.19 -12.25 13.19
C ALA A 46 6.63 -12.52 12.73
N PHE A 47 7.51 -12.97 13.64
CA PHE A 47 8.92 -13.25 13.40
C PHE A 47 9.21 -14.75 13.19
N HIS A 48 8.19 -15.58 13.01
CA HIS A 48 8.35 -16.99 12.71
C HIS A 48 8.48 -17.18 11.19
N ASP A 49 9.55 -17.85 10.76
CA ASP A 49 9.82 -18.12 9.34
C ASP A 49 8.64 -18.84 8.65
N ASP A 50 8.06 -19.84 9.33
CA ASP A 50 6.97 -20.69 8.80
C ASP A 50 5.67 -20.56 9.63
N LEU A 51 5.24 -19.33 9.94
CA LEU A 51 4.04 -19.09 10.75
C LEU A 51 2.80 -19.83 10.21
N GLY A 52 2.65 -19.90 8.89
CA GLY A 52 1.53 -20.59 8.25
C GLY A 52 1.49 -22.09 8.57
N GLU A 53 2.62 -22.79 8.46
CA GLU A 53 2.70 -24.21 8.81
C GLU A 53 2.52 -24.45 10.31
N MET A 54 3.04 -23.55 11.13
CA MET A 54 2.89 -23.61 12.58
C MET A 54 1.41 -23.53 12.97
N ILE A 55 0.69 -22.55 12.43
CA ILE A 55 -0.75 -22.40 12.67
C ILE A 55 -1.50 -23.62 12.16
N ALA A 56 -1.20 -24.11 10.96
CA ALA A 56 -1.85 -25.32 10.43
C ALA A 56 -1.66 -26.55 11.35
N ALA A 57 -0.48 -26.70 11.94
CA ALA A 57 -0.21 -27.76 12.90
C ALA A 57 -1.00 -27.61 14.22
N ILE A 58 -1.19 -26.39 14.69
CA ILE A 58 -1.88 -26.08 15.95
C ILE A 58 -3.40 -26.09 15.78
N MET A 59 -3.93 -25.68 14.64
CA MET A 59 -5.37 -25.64 14.38
C MET A 59 -6.03 -27.02 14.52
N ALA A 60 -5.28 -28.10 14.23
CA ALA A 60 -5.74 -29.47 14.48
C ALA A 60 -6.03 -29.75 15.97
N MET A 61 -5.43 -29.02 16.91
CA MET A 61 -5.69 -29.15 18.34
C MET A 61 -7.01 -28.52 18.78
N LEU A 62 -7.50 -27.51 18.06
CA LEU A 62 -8.77 -26.87 18.39
C LEU A 62 -9.94 -27.86 18.26
N ILE A 63 -9.83 -28.85 17.36
CA ILE A 63 -10.82 -29.94 17.21
C ILE A 63 -11.06 -30.67 18.54
N TRP A 64 -10.00 -30.82 19.36
CA TRP A 64 -10.06 -31.53 20.64
C TRP A 64 -10.37 -30.61 21.83
N GLY A 65 -10.87 -29.40 21.58
CA GLY A 65 -11.21 -28.43 22.62
C GLY A 65 -10.01 -27.68 23.21
N GLY A 66 -8.87 -27.68 22.51
CA GLY A 66 -7.69 -26.90 22.88
C GLY A 66 -7.92 -25.38 22.81
N ARG A 67 -6.96 -24.61 23.31
CA ARG A 67 -6.96 -23.13 23.21
C ARG A 67 -5.69 -22.66 22.53
N VAL A 68 -5.80 -21.65 21.68
CA VAL A 68 -4.66 -21.09 20.94
C VAL A 68 -4.60 -19.60 21.19
N HIS A 69 -3.43 -19.11 21.57
CA HIS A 69 -3.11 -17.70 21.69
C HIS A 69 -1.96 -17.38 20.74
N ILE A 70 -2.14 -16.36 19.91
CA ILE A 70 -1.12 -15.87 18.98
C ILE A 70 -0.81 -14.44 19.42
N ILE A 71 0.43 -14.18 19.81
CA ILE A 71 0.88 -12.92 20.41
C ILE A 71 2.11 -12.46 19.62
N SER A 72 2.13 -11.19 19.22
CA SER A 72 3.25 -10.59 18.50
C SER A 72 3.11 -9.07 18.43
N THR A 73 4.22 -8.36 18.28
CA THR A 73 4.20 -7.04 17.63
C THR A 73 3.96 -7.20 16.12
N HIS A 74 3.61 -6.12 15.43
CA HIS A 74 3.44 -6.18 13.98
C HIS A 74 4.80 -6.23 13.28
N TYR A 75 4.86 -6.83 12.09
CA TYR A 75 6.05 -6.83 11.24
C TYR A 75 5.67 -6.49 9.79
N GLY A 76 5.22 -5.27 9.57
CA GLY A 76 4.73 -4.82 8.28
C GLY A 76 3.31 -5.31 7.92
N VAL A 77 2.71 -4.65 6.94
CA VAL A 77 1.34 -4.97 6.46
C VAL A 77 1.24 -6.27 5.64
N ASP A 78 2.34 -6.70 5.03
CA ASP A 78 2.36 -7.89 4.15
C ASP A 78 2.68 -9.20 4.92
N ASN A 79 2.93 -9.11 6.23
CA ASN A 79 3.30 -10.27 7.03
C ASN A 79 2.07 -11.17 7.34
N PRO A 80 2.23 -12.51 7.35
CA PRO A 80 1.14 -13.44 7.63
C PRO A 80 0.42 -13.20 8.97
N PHE A 81 1.11 -12.68 10.00
CA PHE A 81 0.47 -12.28 11.25
C PHE A 81 -0.53 -11.14 11.04
N ASN A 82 -0.18 -10.13 10.24
CA ASN A 82 -1.08 -9.03 9.93
C ASN A 82 -2.30 -9.51 9.11
N GLU A 83 -2.10 -10.46 8.20
CA GLU A 83 -3.21 -11.10 7.48
C GLU A 83 -4.22 -11.74 8.45
N ILE A 84 -3.75 -12.52 9.43
CA ILE A 84 -4.63 -13.12 10.45
C ILE A 84 -5.43 -12.06 11.21
N VAL A 85 -4.79 -10.95 11.60
CA VAL A 85 -5.45 -9.83 12.28
C VAL A 85 -6.53 -9.22 11.38
N LEU A 86 -6.23 -8.98 10.11
CA LEU A 86 -7.18 -8.42 9.14
C LEU A 86 -8.35 -9.36 8.86
N GLU A 87 -8.10 -10.66 8.70
CA GLU A 87 -9.14 -11.66 8.50
C GLU A 87 -10.05 -11.81 9.74
N THR A 88 -9.49 -11.68 10.94
CA THR A 88 -10.25 -11.66 12.19
C THR A 88 -11.14 -10.42 12.27
N ARG A 89 -10.60 -9.23 11.98
CA ARG A 89 -11.38 -7.98 11.93
C ARG A 89 -12.50 -8.04 10.89
N ALA A 90 -12.27 -8.73 9.77
CA ALA A 90 -13.25 -8.94 8.72
C ALA A 90 -14.30 -10.02 9.06
N GLY A 91 -14.22 -10.68 10.23
CA GLY A 91 -15.12 -11.75 10.62
C GLY A 91 -14.95 -13.05 9.82
N ARG A 92 -13.85 -13.19 9.08
CA ARG A 92 -13.53 -14.42 8.33
C ARG A 92 -12.90 -15.49 9.21
N LYS A 93 -12.21 -15.09 10.28
CA LYS A 93 -11.73 -15.98 11.33
C LYS A 93 -12.45 -15.71 12.64
N ASP A 94 -12.90 -16.79 13.29
CA ASP A 94 -13.55 -16.75 14.60
C ASP A 94 -12.50 -16.69 15.73
N TYR A 95 -11.74 -15.59 15.76
CA TYR A 95 -10.79 -15.31 16.83
C TYR A 95 -11.24 -14.09 17.64
N SER A 96 -11.00 -14.13 18.95
CA SER A 96 -11.08 -12.94 19.79
C SER A 96 -9.81 -12.12 19.62
N LEU A 97 -9.89 -10.98 18.93
CA LEU A 97 -8.77 -10.07 18.78
C LEU A 97 -8.65 -9.12 19.98
N ARG A 98 -7.45 -9.05 20.56
CA ARG A 98 -7.09 -8.06 21.58
C ARG A 98 -5.85 -7.29 21.12
N GLN A 99 -5.93 -5.97 21.18
CA GLN A 99 -4.81 -5.06 20.98
C GLN A 99 -4.51 -4.38 22.32
N ILE A 100 -3.24 -4.28 22.68
CA ILE A 100 -2.76 -3.61 23.89
C ILE A 100 -1.59 -2.75 23.44
N ALA A 101 -1.84 -1.46 23.20
CA ALA A 101 -0.77 -0.54 22.86
C ALA A 101 0.08 -0.24 24.11
N PHE A 102 1.28 0.29 23.91
CA PHE A 102 2.19 0.64 24.98
C PHE A 102 1.56 1.62 25.97
N GLN A 103 0.81 2.62 25.48
CA GLN A 103 0.06 3.55 26.33
C GLN A 103 -1.00 2.85 27.19
N ASP A 104 -1.70 1.85 26.66
CA ASP A 104 -2.66 1.05 27.42
C ASP A 104 -1.95 0.29 28.54
N ALA A 105 -0.79 -0.31 28.23
CA ALA A 105 0.03 -1.01 29.22
C ALA A 105 0.54 -0.06 30.31
N ILE A 106 0.93 1.17 29.97
CA ILE A 106 1.30 2.22 30.93
C ILE A 106 0.12 2.56 31.83
N ALA A 107 -1.07 2.76 31.26
CA ALA A 107 -2.28 3.05 32.01
C ALA A 107 -2.68 1.90 32.95
N ASP A 108 -2.38 0.66 32.57
CA ASP A 108 -2.58 -0.55 33.36
C ASP A 108 -1.46 -0.83 34.39
N GLY A 109 -0.44 0.04 34.49
CA GLY A 109 0.58 -0.01 35.55
C GLY A 109 1.95 -0.57 35.13
N LEU A 110 2.27 -0.60 33.83
CA LEU A 110 3.58 -1.04 33.34
C LEU A 110 4.73 -0.22 33.96
N TYR A 111 4.60 1.10 34.02
CA TYR A 111 5.64 1.96 34.62
C TYR A 111 5.85 1.67 36.10
N SER A 112 4.78 1.50 36.87
CA SER A 112 4.84 1.10 38.29
C SER A 112 5.64 -0.20 38.45
N ARG A 113 5.47 -1.14 37.51
CA ARG A 113 6.21 -2.41 37.49
C ARG A 113 7.69 -2.23 37.17
N VAL A 114 8.03 -1.34 36.24
CA VAL A 114 9.42 -0.99 35.89
C VAL A 114 10.11 -0.35 37.10
N CYS A 115 9.49 0.64 37.75
CA CYS A 115 10.00 1.28 38.95
C CYS A 115 10.26 0.29 40.08
N LEU A 116 9.29 -0.60 40.34
CA LEU A 116 9.41 -1.65 41.35
C LEU A 116 10.57 -2.60 41.07
N ARG A 117 10.82 -2.96 39.80
CA ARG A 117 11.94 -3.84 39.41
C ARG A 117 13.29 -3.15 39.58
N GLN A 118 13.37 -1.86 39.27
CA GLN A 118 14.58 -1.06 39.38
C GLN A 118 14.82 -0.56 40.81
N GLY A 119 13.83 -0.66 41.71
CA GLY A 119 13.92 -0.17 43.08
C GLY A 119 13.87 1.36 43.18
N VAL A 120 13.28 2.03 42.19
CA VAL A 120 13.15 3.50 42.14
C VAL A 120 11.73 3.92 42.49
N PRO A 121 11.53 5.10 43.11
CA PRO A 121 10.20 5.62 43.38
C PRO A 121 9.46 5.93 42.08
N GLU A 122 8.18 5.59 42.03
CA GLU A 122 7.29 5.96 40.93
C GLU A 122 6.85 7.42 41.06
N THR A 123 7.06 8.23 40.03
CA THR A 123 6.54 9.60 39.95
C THR A 123 5.81 9.83 38.63
N PRO A 124 4.78 10.71 38.60
CA PRO A 124 4.10 11.06 37.36
C PRO A 124 5.04 11.65 36.30
N GLU A 125 6.00 12.48 36.71
CA GLU A 125 6.99 13.09 35.83
C GLU A 125 7.96 12.03 35.29
N GLY A 126 8.43 11.13 36.15
CA GLY A 126 9.32 10.03 35.74
C GLY A 126 8.65 9.07 34.76
N ARG A 127 7.33 8.87 34.88
CA ARG A 127 6.55 8.07 33.92
C ARG A 127 6.57 8.68 32.54
N GLU A 128 6.39 9.99 32.45
CA GLU A 128 6.36 10.71 31.18
C GLU A 128 7.74 10.72 30.52
N THR A 129 8.78 11.04 31.28
CA THR A 129 10.16 11.00 30.78
C THR A 129 10.54 9.61 30.31
N TRP A 130 10.26 8.57 31.09
CA TRP A 130 10.54 7.19 30.69
C TRP A 130 9.77 6.79 29.43
N ARG A 131 8.51 7.21 29.32
CA ARG A 131 7.71 6.96 28.13
C ARG A 131 8.37 7.58 26.90
N GLU A 132 8.73 8.87 26.96
CA GLU A 132 9.40 9.58 25.88
C GLU A 132 10.72 8.91 25.48
N GLU A 133 11.55 8.54 26.47
CA GLU A 133 12.80 7.80 26.23
C GLU A 133 12.58 6.47 25.49
N VAL A 134 11.51 5.75 25.81
CA VAL A 134 11.16 4.49 25.12
C VAL A 134 10.73 4.78 23.68
N TYR A 135 9.88 5.78 23.43
CA TYR A 135 9.52 6.16 22.06
C TYR A 135 10.74 6.61 21.25
N ASP A 136 11.63 7.41 21.84
CA ASP A 136 12.86 7.87 21.20
C ASP A 136 13.82 6.71 20.88
N PHE A 137 13.86 5.69 21.74
CA PHE A 137 14.67 4.48 21.50
C PHE A 137 14.20 3.70 20.26
N TYR A 138 12.88 3.55 20.07
CA TYR A 138 12.32 2.87 18.90
C TYR A 138 12.23 3.77 17.65
N GLY A 139 12.23 5.10 17.82
CA GLY A 139 12.28 6.06 16.73
C GLY A 139 11.15 5.85 15.72
N THR A 140 11.51 5.65 14.45
CA THR A 140 10.54 5.46 13.36
C THR A 140 9.74 4.17 13.44
N ASP A 141 10.22 3.18 14.21
CA ASP A 141 9.58 1.88 14.36
C ASP A 141 8.63 1.84 15.57
N ALA A 142 8.54 2.93 16.35
CA ALA A 142 7.71 2.99 17.55
C ALA A 142 6.23 2.69 17.28
N ASP A 143 5.68 3.19 16.17
CA ASP A 143 4.30 2.90 15.76
C ASP A 143 4.06 1.38 15.65
N GLN A 144 5.03 0.65 15.11
CA GLN A 144 4.94 -0.80 14.89
C GLN A 144 5.18 -1.59 16.18
N GLU A 145 6.24 -1.26 16.91
CA GLU A 145 6.67 -2.03 18.08
C GLU A 145 5.86 -1.70 19.35
N LEU A 146 5.40 -0.46 19.48
CA LEU A 146 4.74 0.02 20.71
C LEU A 146 3.23 0.21 20.53
N ASP A 147 2.78 0.76 19.40
CA ASP A 147 1.38 1.19 19.24
C ASP A 147 0.51 0.20 18.43
N CYS A 148 1.08 -0.95 18.07
CA CYS A 148 0.43 -1.98 17.27
C CYS A 148 -0.07 -1.46 15.91
N ILE A 149 0.72 -0.60 15.26
CA ILE A 149 0.43 -0.05 13.94
C ILE A 149 1.41 -0.70 12.93
N PRO A 150 0.97 -1.63 12.07
CA PRO A 150 1.89 -2.28 11.13
C PRO A 150 2.54 -1.26 10.20
N ALA A 151 3.86 -1.36 10.03
CA ALA A 151 4.57 -0.52 9.08
C ALA A 151 4.00 -0.72 7.67
N ARG A 152 3.76 0.39 6.97
CA ARG A 152 3.33 0.33 5.57
C ARG A 152 4.40 -0.39 4.77
N SER A 153 3.98 -1.22 3.81
CA SER A 153 4.94 -1.80 2.89
C SER A 153 5.60 -0.65 2.13
N GLY A 154 6.93 -0.63 2.10
CA GLY A 154 7.70 0.42 1.42
C GLY A 154 7.43 0.51 -0.09
N GLY A 155 6.58 -0.36 -0.65
CA GLY A 155 6.32 -0.47 -2.10
C GLY A 155 4.92 -0.11 -2.58
N ALA A 156 3.87 -0.18 -1.75
CA ALA A 156 2.49 -0.03 -2.25
C ALA A 156 1.75 1.17 -1.64
N TYR A 157 1.69 2.27 -2.41
CA TYR A 157 0.90 3.46 -2.07
C TYR A 157 -0.62 3.18 -2.01
N LEU A 158 -1.09 2.09 -2.64
CA LEU A 158 -2.48 1.65 -2.68
C LEU A 158 -2.58 0.16 -2.29
N PRO A 159 -3.35 -0.20 -1.24
CA PRO A 159 -3.60 -1.60 -0.87
C PRO A 159 -4.26 -2.39 -2.01
N THR A 160 -3.85 -3.65 -2.19
CA THR A 160 -4.39 -4.55 -3.23
C THR A 160 -5.91 -4.67 -3.18
N ALA A 161 -6.49 -4.78 -1.99
CA ALA A 161 -7.95 -4.84 -1.81
C ALA A 161 -8.66 -3.60 -2.38
N ILE A 162 -8.07 -2.40 -2.25
CA ILE A 162 -8.63 -1.16 -2.82
C ILE A 162 -8.50 -1.17 -4.35
N ILE A 163 -7.37 -1.65 -4.87
CA ILE A 163 -7.16 -1.80 -6.32
C ILE A 163 -8.21 -2.76 -6.90
N GLU A 164 -8.40 -3.92 -6.31
CA GLU A 164 -9.39 -4.91 -6.77
C GLU A 164 -10.82 -4.37 -6.72
N MET A 165 -11.20 -3.69 -5.63
CA MET A 165 -12.53 -3.06 -5.50
C MET A 165 -12.78 -1.95 -6.51
N ARG A 166 -11.72 -1.29 -7.00
CA ARG A 166 -11.81 -0.17 -7.95
C ARG A 166 -11.45 -0.55 -9.38
N THR A 167 -11.01 -1.78 -9.61
CA THR A 167 -10.67 -2.28 -10.94
C THR A 167 -11.94 -2.55 -11.73
N SER A 168 -12.10 -1.87 -12.87
CA SER A 168 -13.13 -2.21 -13.83
C SER A 168 -12.54 -3.06 -14.95
N ARG A 169 -13.12 -4.24 -15.19
CA ARG A 169 -12.78 -5.08 -16.36
C ARG A 169 -13.38 -4.54 -17.67
N GLU A 170 -14.28 -3.56 -17.57
CA GLU A 170 -14.99 -2.97 -18.69
C GLU A 170 -14.21 -1.78 -19.28
N THR A 171 -13.30 -1.17 -18.51
CA THR A 171 -12.48 -0.06 -18.99
C THR A 171 -11.55 -0.54 -20.10
N ARG A 172 -11.78 -0.02 -21.31
CA ARG A 172 -11.00 -0.36 -22.51
C ARG A 172 -9.61 0.27 -22.44
N VAL A 173 -8.63 -0.43 -23.01
CA VAL A 173 -7.27 0.09 -23.21
C VAL A 173 -6.93 0.03 -24.70
N ALA A 174 -6.88 1.19 -25.35
CA ALA A 174 -6.42 1.36 -26.72
C ALA A 174 -4.89 1.35 -26.73
N ARG A 175 -4.28 0.41 -27.46
CA ARG A 175 -2.83 0.22 -27.46
C ARG A 175 -2.24 0.46 -28.83
N TRP A 176 -1.24 1.33 -28.90
CA TRP A 176 -0.41 1.51 -30.06
C TRP A 176 1.05 1.24 -29.70
N ALA A 177 1.67 0.30 -30.39
CA ALA A 177 3.08 0.00 -30.26
C ALA A 177 3.70 -0.09 -31.66
N GLU A 178 4.88 0.48 -31.81
CA GLU A 178 5.68 0.40 -33.02
C GLU A 178 7.10 -0.07 -32.69
N GLU A 179 7.87 -0.44 -33.71
CA GLU A 179 9.30 -0.69 -33.55
C GLU A 179 10.12 0.61 -33.49
N GLU A 180 11.37 0.52 -33.03
CA GLU A 180 12.21 1.71 -32.82
C GLU A 180 12.45 2.50 -34.11
N GLU A 181 12.51 1.79 -35.23
CA GLU A 181 12.71 2.32 -36.58
C GLU A 181 11.59 3.26 -37.01
N PHE A 182 10.41 3.17 -36.38
CA PHE A 182 9.29 4.07 -36.65
C PHE A 182 9.67 5.54 -36.46
N THR A 183 10.54 5.84 -35.49
CA THR A 183 11.03 7.21 -35.21
C THR A 183 11.73 7.83 -36.42
N TYR A 184 12.40 7.02 -37.24
CA TYR A 184 13.16 7.49 -38.41
C TYR A 184 12.33 7.52 -39.70
N ARG A 185 11.06 7.12 -39.64
CA ARG A 185 10.16 7.20 -40.81
C ARG A 185 9.86 8.66 -41.14
N PRO A 186 9.59 8.98 -42.42
CA PRO A 186 9.15 10.31 -42.83
C PRO A 186 7.96 10.79 -41.99
N GLU A 187 7.96 12.08 -41.64
CA GLU A 187 6.95 12.68 -40.75
C GLU A 187 5.52 12.41 -41.19
N HIS A 188 5.22 12.57 -42.48
CA HIS A 188 3.88 12.31 -43.04
C HIS A 188 3.39 10.87 -42.82
N ILE A 189 4.30 9.87 -42.78
CA ILE A 189 3.95 8.48 -42.48
C ILE A 189 3.62 8.33 -40.99
N ARG A 190 4.41 8.95 -40.12
CA ARG A 190 4.18 8.92 -38.68
C ARG A 190 2.87 9.60 -38.31
N ASP A 191 2.57 10.73 -38.94
CA ASP A 191 1.33 11.49 -38.72
C ASP A 191 0.10 10.76 -39.23
N ALA A 192 0.20 10.11 -40.40
CA ALA A 192 -0.86 9.29 -40.94
C ALA A 192 -1.16 8.11 -40.01
N ARG A 193 -0.11 7.44 -39.50
CA ARG A 193 -0.27 6.31 -38.57
C ARG A 193 -0.88 6.73 -37.24
N ALA A 194 -0.45 7.85 -36.67
CA ALA A 194 -1.05 8.39 -35.46
C ALA A 194 -2.52 8.77 -35.66
N ARG A 195 -2.87 9.31 -36.85
CA ARG A 195 -4.26 9.60 -37.20
C ARG A 195 -5.08 8.32 -37.30
N GLU A 196 -4.60 7.31 -38.01
CA GLU A 196 -5.26 6.00 -38.11
C GLU A 196 -5.58 5.43 -36.71
N PHE A 197 -4.61 5.42 -35.79
CA PHE A 197 -4.84 5.00 -34.41
C PHE A 197 -5.92 5.85 -33.70
N CYS A 198 -5.90 7.17 -33.89
CA CYS A 198 -6.92 8.04 -33.32
C CYS A 198 -8.32 7.75 -33.87
N GLU A 199 -8.41 7.48 -35.17
CA GLU A 199 -9.66 7.24 -35.90
C GLU A 199 -10.28 5.88 -35.56
N GLU A 200 -9.45 4.84 -35.50
CA GLU A 200 -9.91 3.45 -35.38
C GLU A 200 -10.11 3.04 -33.92
N GLU A 201 -9.18 3.42 -33.03
CA GLU A 201 -9.16 2.93 -31.65
C GLU A 201 -9.68 3.97 -30.66
N ILE A 202 -9.33 5.25 -30.84
CA ILE A 202 -9.61 6.29 -29.84
C ILE A 202 -11.01 6.90 -30.05
N ARG A 203 -11.36 7.25 -31.29
CA ARG A 203 -12.63 7.91 -31.62
C ARG A 203 -13.86 7.14 -31.11
N PRO A 204 -14.00 5.82 -31.33
CA PRO A 204 -15.16 5.09 -30.81
C PRO A 204 -15.27 5.14 -29.29
N LEU A 205 -14.14 5.19 -28.59
CA LEU A 205 -14.09 5.28 -27.13
C LEU A 205 -14.47 6.67 -26.62
N ILE A 206 -14.11 7.75 -27.34
CA ILE A 206 -14.56 9.11 -27.03
C ILE A 206 -16.08 9.21 -27.26
N GLU A 207 -16.59 8.66 -28.36
CA GLU A 207 -18.02 8.71 -28.71
C GLU A 207 -18.91 7.95 -27.71
N ALA A 208 -18.34 6.97 -26.99
CA ALA A 208 -19.01 6.26 -25.91
C ALA A 208 -19.08 7.05 -24.59
N VAL A 209 -18.33 8.15 -24.44
CA VAL A 209 -18.37 9.00 -23.23
C VAL A 209 -19.70 9.78 -23.21
N PRO A 210 -20.38 9.88 -22.05
CA PRO A 210 -21.61 10.67 -21.93
C PRO A 210 -21.39 12.12 -22.39
N LYS A 211 -22.27 12.61 -23.27
CA LYS A 211 -22.09 13.90 -23.98
C LYS A 211 -22.25 15.12 -23.08
N ASP A 212 -22.96 14.97 -21.97
CA ASP A 212 -23.21 15.98 -20.95
C ASP A 212 -22.20 15.94 -19.79
N ALA A 213 -21.30 14.95 -19.79
CA ALA A 213 -20.30 14.83 -18.73
C ALA A 213 -19.23 15.92 -18.82
N ARG A 214 -18.73 16.32 -17.64
CA ARG A 214 -17.49 17.10 -17.55
C ARG A 214 -16.30 16.15 -17.61
N SER A 215 -15.44 16.34 -18.59
CA SER A 215 -14.23 15.53 -18.76
C SER A 215 -12.97 16.21 -18.23
N TYR A 216 -12.00 15.38 -17.86
CA TYR A 216 -10.65 15.67 -17.43
C TYR A 216 -9.70 14.67 -18.10
N PHE A 217 -8.39 14.86 -17.98
CA PHE A 217 -7.44 13.80 -18.33
C PHE A 217 -6.21 13.84 -17.42
N GLY A 218 -5.59 12.69 -17.23
CA GLY A 218 -4.21 12.56 -16.78
C GLY A 218 -3.35 12.01 -17.92
N MET A 219 -2.08 12.38 -17.97
CA MET A 219 -1.13 11.79 -18.92
C MET A 219 0.20 11.53 -18.22
N ASP A 220 0.70 10.31 -18.37
CA ASP A 220 2.09 9.96 -18.12
C ASP A 220 2.84 9.97 -19.45
N PHE A 221 3.78 10.90 -19.58
CA PHE A 221 4.46 11.20 -20.82
C PHE A 221 5.83 10.49 -20.86
N ALA A 222 6.06 9.70 -21.92
CA ALA A 222 7.32 9.00 -22.10
C ALA A 222 8.32 9.87 -22.88
N TYR A 223 9.40 10.28 -22.21
CA TYR A 223 10.50 11.04 -22.82
C TYR A 223 11.35 10.19 -23.78
N GLU A 224 11.65 8.94 -23.43
CA GLU A 224 12.50 8.06 -24.22
C GLU A 224 11.90 6.66 -24.30
N ARG A 225 11.34 6.28 -25.45
CA ARG A 225 10.99 4.90 -25.89
C ARG A 225 10.17 4.03 -24.91
N HIS A 226 9.76 4.55 -23.77
CA HIS A 226 8.90 3.90 -22.78
C HIS A 226 7.42 4.04 -23.15
N LEU A 227 6.55 3.48 -22.32
CA LEU A 227 5.12 3.58 -22.46
C LEU A 227 4.64 4.97 -22.04
N SER A 228 3.97 5.70 -22.92
CA SER A 228 3.13 6.82 -22.52
C SER A 228 1.70 6.33 -22.33
N ALA A 229 1.00 6.86 -21.34
CA ALA A 229 -0.39 6.53 -21.05
C ALA A 229 -1.20 7.82 -20.87
N ILE A 230 -2.35 7.89 -21.55
CA ILE A 230 -3.35 8.95 -21.36
C ILE A 230 -4.60 8.32 -20.76
N ALA A 231 -5.11 8.91 -19.68
CA ALA A 231 -6.33 8.49 -19.00
C ALA A 231 -7.38 9.61 -19.08
N PRO A 232 -8.26 9.61 -20.11
CA PRO A 232 -9.47 10.43 -20.09
C PRO A 232 -10.39 10.01 -18.95
N ILE A 233 -10.89 11.00 -18.22
CA ILE A 233 -11.72 10.82 -17.05
C ILE A 233 -13.00 11.62 -17.27
N HIS A 234 -14.16 11.01 -17.06
CA HIS A 234 -15.42 11.74 -17.01
C HIS A 234 -15.98 11.73 -15.58
N MET A 235 -16.65 12.81 -15.22
CA MET A 235 -17.31 12.93 -13.93
C MET A 235 -18.81 12.62 -14.09
N THR A 236 -19.33 11.75 -13.23
CA THR A 236 -20.76 11.44 -13.13
C THR A 236 -21.52 12.56 -12.43
N ASP A 237 -22.85 12.51 -12.49
CA ASP A 237 -23.77 13.37 -11.73
C ASP A 237 -23.54 13.31 -10.21
N THR A 238 -23.14 12.15 -9.69
CA THR A 238 -22.76 11.91 -8.28
C THR A 238 -21.34 12.37 -7.92
N LEU A 239 -20.68 13.15 -8.78
CA LEU A 239 -19.30 13.63 -8.61
C LEU A 239 -18.24 12.53 -8.55
N THR A 240 -18.57 11.31 -8.99
CA THR A 240 -17.61 10.22 -9.11
C THR A 240 -16.78 10.41 -10.38
N ARG A 241 -15.46 10.24 -10.29
CA ARG A 241 -14.53 10.34 -11.43
C ARG A 241 -14.24 8.94 -11.94
N LEU A 242 -14.62 8.66 -13.17
CA LEU A 242 -14.41 7.37 -13.82
C LEU A 242 -13.44 7.54 -14.99
N VAL A 243 -12.45 6.64 -15.06
CA VAL A 243 -11.58 6.53 -16.24
C VAL A 243 -12.43 5.99 -17.39
N SER A 244 -12.61 6.78 -18.45
CA SER A 244 -13.40 6.39 -19.62
C SER A 244 -12.73 5.24 -20.38
N PHE A 245 -11.42 5.38 -20.61
CA PHE A 245 -10.53 4.38 -21.22
C PHE A 245 -9.08 4.79 -20.94
N LEU A 246 -8.14 3.94 -21.35
CA LEU A 246 -6.71 4.26 -21.39
C LEU A 246 -6.22 4.25 -22.84
N ALA A 247 -5.38 5.21 -23.20
CA ALA A 247 -4.64 5.22 -24.45
C ALA A 247 -3.15 5.02 -24.14
N GLU A 248 -2.61 3.88 -24.55
CA GLU A 248 -1.25 3.44 -24.29
C GLU A 248 -0.43 3.50 -25.58
N MET A 249 0.71 4.18 -25.55
CA MET A 249 1.59 4.39 -26.69
C MET A 249 3.01 3.96 -26.33
N ARG A 250 3.54 2.91 -26.97
CA ARG A 250 4.88 2.36 -26.71
C ARG A 250 5.81 2.63 -27.89
N LYS A 251 7.02 3.12 -27.61
CA LYS A 251 8.03 3.48 -28.63
C LYS A 251 7.53 4.52 -29.66
N ILE A 252 6.55 5.34 -29.29
CA ILE A 252 6.00 6.39 -30.16
C ILE A 252 6.74 7.71 -29.95
N PRO A 253 7.17 8.41 -31.02
CA PRO A 253 7.84 9.71 -30.89
C PRO A 253 6.96 10.79 -30.27
N PHE A 254 7.61 11.79 -29.67
CA PHE A 254 6.96 12.91 -28.98
C PHE A 254 5.85 13.59 -29.78
N GLU A 255 6.10 13.91 -31.04
CA GLU A 255 5.15 14.65 -31.86
C GLU A 255 3.88 13.83 -32.17
N GLN A 256 3.99 12.50 -32.29
CA GLN A 256 2.82 11.64 -32.46
C GLN A 256 2.08 11.42 -31.13
N GLN A 257 2.78 11.35 -29.99
CA GLN A 257 2.12 11.35 -28.67
C GLN A 257 1.28 12.63 -28.47
N LYS A 258 1.81 13.79 -28.87
CA LYS A 258 1.07 15.06 -28.89
C LYS A 258 -0.14 15.02 -29.82
N GLN A 259 0.01 14.45 -31.01
CA GLN A 259 -1.10 14.33 -31.97
C GLN A 259 -2.28 13.56 -31.36
N VAL A 260 -2.01 12.45 -30.67
CA VAL A 260 -3.04 11.67 -29.96
C VAL A 260 -3.66 12.47 -28.81
N LEU A 261 -2.84 13.16 -28.00
CA LEU A 261 -3.32 14.00 -26.91
C LEU A 261 -4.25 15.12 -27.40
N PHE A 262 -3.88 15.84 -28.46
CA PHE A 262 -4.71 16.90 -29.01
C PHE A 262 -5.99 16.35 -29.66
N PHE A 263 -5.91 15.20 -30.34
CA PHE A 263 -7.10 14.53 -30.86
C PHE A 263 -8.14 14.26 -29.76
N LEU A 264 -7.69 13.82 -28.58
CA LEU A 264 -8.50 13.60 -27.39
C LEU A 264 -9.07 14.91 -26.82
N ILE A 265 -8.22 15.89 -26.54
CA ILE A 265 -8.62 17.16 -25.93
C ILE A 265 -9.68 17.88 -26.78
N ASP A 266 -9.52 17.86 -28.11
CA ASP A 266 -10.42 18.54 -29.05
C ASP A 266 -11.81 17.89 -29.12
N ARG A 267 -11.98 16.65 -28.63
CA ARG A 267 -13.19 15.85 -28.82
C ARG A 267 -13.85 15.38 -27.52
N LEU A 268 -13.17 15.49 -26.38
CA LEU A 268 -13.73 15.06 -25.10
C LEU A 268 -14.91 15.95 -24.65
N PRO A 269 -16.06 15.37 -24.28
CA PRO A 269 -17.23 16.14 -23.85
C PRO A 269 -16.95 17.02 -22.63
N GLY A 270 -17.45 18.26 -22.64
CA GLY A 270 -17.42 19.14 -21.48
C GLY A 270 -16.03 19.46 -20.93
N PHE A 271 -14.96 19.26 -21.72
CA PHE A 271 -13.59 19.52 -21.29
C PHE A 271 -13.38 21.03 -21.07
N PRO A 272 -13.08 21.50 -19.84
CA PRO A 272 -13.00 22.93 -19.51
C PRO A 272 -11.93 23.72 -20.28
N GLY A 273 -11.02 23.02 -20.98
CA GLY A 273 -9.91 23.59 -21.72
C GLY A 273 -10.11 23.73 -23.23
N ALA A 274 -11.26 23.34 -23.79
CA ALA A 274 -11.49 23.34 -25.25
C ALA A 274 -11.43 24.75 -25.90
N GLY A 275 -11.29 25.82 -25.11
CA GLY A 275 -11.08 27.19 -25.60
C GLY A 275 -9.77 27.87 -25.18
N ARG A 276 -8.81 27.21 -24.51
CA ARG A 276 -7.68 27.95 -23.89
C ARG A 276 -6.34 27.23 -23.73
N TRP A 277 -6.04 26.22 -24.53
CA TRP A 277 -4.68 25.69 -24.63
C TRP A 277 -4.15 25.99 -26.02
N THR A 278 -3.32 27.01 -26.14
CA THR A 278 -2.65 27.30 -27.41
C THR A 278 -1.45 26.35 -27.56
N ARG A 279 -1.23 25.83 -28.77
CA ARG A 279 -0.16 24.89 -29.14
C ARG A 279 1.25 25.33 -28.65
N GLY A 280 1.45 26.61 -28.31
CA GLY A 280 2.69 27.18 -27.77
C GLY A 280 2.92 26.98 -26.26
N GLU A 281 1.90 26.73 -25.44
CA GLU A 281 2.07 26.65 -23.98
C GLU A 281 2.72 25.35 -23.51
N MET A 282 2.60 24.25 -24.28
CA MET A 282 3.37 23.01 -24.05
C MET A 282 4.84 23.11 -24.46
N ALA A 283 5.23 24.06 -25.33
CA ALA A 283 6.63 24.24 -25.68
C ALA A 283 7.48 24.74 -24.49
N ASN A 284 6.83 25.23 -23.43
CA ASN A 284 7.47 25.75 -22.23
C ASN A 284 7.39 24.80 -21.01
N THR A 285 6.60 23.72 -21.09
CA THR A 285 6.58 22.64 -20.09
C THR A 285 7.44 21.44 -20.49
N SER A 286 8.04 21.45 -21.68
CA SER A 286 9.17 20.57 -22.00
C SER A 286 10.40 21.02 -21.20
N PRO A 287 11.08 20.15 -20.42
CA PRO A 287 12.40 20.47 -19.90
C PRO A 287 13.31 20.68 -21.11
N LYS A 288 13.69 21.94 -21.36
CA LYS A 288 14.72 22.24 -22.36
C LYS A 288 15.99 21.47 -21.96
N PRO A 289 16.64 20.73 -22.89
CA PRO A 289 17.97 20.21 -22.59
C PRO A 289 18.84 21.42 -22.19
N ARG A 290 19.48 21.34 -21.02
CA ARG A 290 20.42 22.35 -20.54
C ARG A 290 21.54 22.53 -21.56
N ARG A 291 21.35 23.41 -22.54
CA ARG A 291 22.42 23.92 -23.40
C ARG A 291 23.23 24.90 -22.56
N LYS A 292 24.41 24.46 -22.12
CA LYS A 292 25.49 25.36 -21.73
C LYS A 292 25.80 26.28 -22.92
N GLY A 293 25.70 27.59 -22.69
CA GLY A 293 26.47 28.60 -23.41
C GLY A 293 25.88 29.11 -24.73
N MET A 294 25.90 30.44 -24.82
CA MET A 294 25.74 31.31 -26.00
C MET A 294 24.33 31.66 -26.47
N GLY A 295 23.99 32.93 -26.25
CA GLY A 295 23.59 33.79 -27.36
C GLY A 295 22.10 34.07 -27.46
N SER A 296 21.70 35.24 -26.96
CA SER A 296 20.44 35.90 -27.24
C SER A 296 20.16 36.04 -28.74
N ARG A 297 18.90 35.82 -29.15
CA ARG A 297 18.09 36.76 -29.95
C ARG A 297 16.68 36.22 -30.21
N ALA A 298 15.75 37.16 -30.18
CA ALA A 298 14.34 37.04 -30.50
C ALA A 298 14.09 36.40 -31.88
N PHE A 299 12.91 35.82 -32.09
CA PHE A 299 11.92 36.39 -33.00
C PHE A 299 10.55 35.74 -32.80
N ALA A 300 9.54 36.61 -32.76
CA ALA A 300 8.13 36.28 -32.77
C ALA A 300 7.66 35.96 -34.19
N ARG A 301 6.82 34.95 -34.33
CA ARG A 301 5.55 34.93 -35.08
C ARG A 301 4.84 33.59 -34.85
#